data_AF-A0A2D3R8U4-F1
#
_entry.id   AF-A0A2D3R8U4-F1
#
_cell.length_a   1.000
_cell.length_b   1.000
_cell.length_c   1.000
_cell.angle_alpha   90.00
_cell.angle_beta   90.00
_cell.angle_gamma   90.00
#
_symmetry.space_group_name_H-M   'P 1'
#
loop_
_entity.id
_entity.type
_entity.pdbx_description
1 polymer ?
#
loop_
_entity_poly.entity_id
_entity_poly.type
_entity_poly.pdbx_seq_one_letter_code
_entity_poly.pdbx_strand_id
1 'polypeptide(L)'
;MFQAPDWRSPDVAEHYSRYDNADFAQEFLRRNRDYRRDYQKARDRVESQGYDAKREMESLAKRWGMIFPFNPNATSLSDPAIWLPTLVSSCVIVAEAPPEISRNNFTHARKSGSHCRPLR
;
A
#
# COMPACT_ATOMS: atom_id res chain seq x y z
N MET A 1 34.78 -4.24 1.56
CA MET A 1 33.66 -4.68 2.42
C MET A 1 32.70 -3.51 2.53
N PHE A 2 31.46 -3.63 2.04
CA PHE A 2 30.45 -2.59 2.28
C PHE A 2 29.96 -2.74 3.71
N GLN A 3 30.28 -1.78 4.57
CA GLN A 3 29.70 -1.71 5.90
C GLN A 3 28.25 -1.25 5.74
N ALA A 4 27.30 -2.04 6.24
CA ALA A 4 25.91 -1.60 6.27
C ALA A 4 25.85 -0.33 7.14
N PRO A 5 25.18 0.73 6.66
CA PRO A 5 25.02 1.96 7.44
C PRO A 5 24.37 1.63 8.79
N ASP A 6 24.81 2.32 9.85
CA ASP A 6 24.22 2.15 11.17
C ASP A 6 22.73 2.48 11.10
N TRP A 7 21.90 1.50 11.44
CA TRP A 7 20.44 1.62 11.38
C TRP A 7 19.90 2.66 12.37
N ARG A 8 20.72 3.08 13.33
CA ARG A 8 20.42 4.19 14.26
C ARG A 8 20.83 5.56 13.75
N SER A 9 21.44 5.66 12.57
CA SER A 9 21.81 6.96 12.00
C SER A 9 20.55 7.76 11.61
N PRO A 10 20.56 9.09 11.80
CA PRO A 10 19.44 9.95 11.41
C PRO A 10 19.09 9.83 9.93
N ASP A 11 20.10 9.69 9.06
CA ASP A 11 19.91 9.54 7.61
C ASP A 11 19.12 8.28 7.25
N VAL A 12 19.43 7.16 7.92
CA VAL A 12 18.70 5.90 7.76
C VAL A 12 17.28 6.03 8.30
N ALA A 13 17.10 6.67 9.45
CA ALA A 13 15.77 6.90 10.03
C ALA A 13 14.90 7.82 9.14
N GLU A 14 15.46 8.89 8.57
CA GLU A 14 14.75 9.79 7.65
C GLU A 14 14.36 9.05 6.37
N HIS A 15 15.28 8.27 5.79
CA HIS A 15 15.00 7.47 4.60
C HIS A 15 13.83 6.51 4.83
N TYR A 16 13.78 5.84 5.99
CA TYR A 16 12.72 4.88 6.29
C TYR A 16 11.43 5.50 6.82
N SER A 17 11.46 6.73 7.36
CA SER A 17 10.26 7.45 7.82
C SER A 17 9.22 7.74 6.73
N ARG A 18 9.65 7.67 5.46
CA ARG A 18 8.79 7.90 4.30
C ARG A 18 8.01 6.65 3.88
N TYR A 19 8.41 5.47 4.34
CA TYR A 19 7.72 4.23 4.02
C TYR A 19 6.63 3.96 5.05
N ASP A 20 5.44 3.64 4.58
CA ASP A 20 4.42 3.06 5.43
C ASP A 20 4.70 1.56 5.68
N ASN A 21 3.87 0.92 6.51
CA ASN A 21 4.04 -0.50 6.81
C ASN A 21 3.93 -1.40 5.55
N ALA A 22 3.15 -0.99 4.55
CA ALA A 22 2.94 -1.75 3.33
C ALA A 22 4.18 -1.69 2.42
N ASP A 23 4.80 -0.53 2.32
CA ASP A 23 6.08 -0.36 1.63
C ASP A 23 7.19 -1.19 2.29
N PHE A 24 7.23 -1.23 3.63
CA PHE A 24 8.22 -2.01 4.35
C PHE A 24 8.05 -3.51 4.10
N ALA A 25 6.82 -4.01 4.10
CA ALA A 25 6.50 -5.39 3.75
C ALA A 25 6.94 -5.73 2.31
N GLN A 26 6.76 -4.79 1.38
CA GLN A 26 7.19 -4.95 0.00
C GLN A 26 8.71 -5.10 -0.11
N GLU A 27 9.49 -4.25 0.57
CA GLU A 27 10.96 -4.32 0.51
C GLU A 27 11.50 -5.65 1.08
N PHE A 28 10.84 -6.23 2.10
CA PHE A 28 11.16 -7.58 2.58
C PHE A 28 10.88 -8.65 1.52
N LEU A 29 9.68 -8.64 0.94
CA LEU A 29 9.27 -9.63 -0.06
C LEU A 29 10.11 -9.53 -1.35
N ARG A 30 10.50 -8.33 -1.74
CA ARG A 30 11.37 -8.08 -2.90
C ARG A 30 12.72 -8.83 -2.83
N ARG A 31 13.24 -9.00 -1.61
CA ARG A 31 14.50 -9.72 -1.32
C ARG A 31 14.29 -11.19 -0.98
N ASN A 32 13.04 -11.63 -0.79
CA ASN A 32 12.72 -13.02 -0.51
C ASN A 32 12.99 -13.89 -1.76
N ARG A 33 13.86 -14.90 -1.61
CA ARG A 33 14.27 -15.78 -2.73
C ARG A 33 13.11 -16.58 -3.31
N ASP A 34 12.18 -17.03 -2.46
CA ASP A 34 11.02 -17.78 -2.90
C ASP A 34 10.06 -16.90 -3.69
N TYR A 35 9.82 -15.66 -3.23
CA TYR A 35 9.00 -14.71 -3.98
C TYR A 35 9.56 -14.44 -5.37
N ARG A 36 10.87 -14.16 -5.46
CA ARG A 36 11.56 -13.93 -6.74
C ARG A 36 11.45 -15.12 -7.68
N ARG A 37 11.67 -16.33 -7.18
CA ARG A 37 11.53 -17.57 -7.94
C ARG A 37 10.11 -17.76 -8.44
N ASP A 38 9.12 -17.51 -7.59
CA ASP A 38 7.72 -17.71 -7.95
C ASP A 38 7.23 -16.66 -8.94
N TYR A 39 7.70 -15.42 -8.83
CA TYR A 39 7.47 -14.36 -9.82
C TYR A 39 8.06 -14.73 -11.18
N GLN A 40 9.32 -15.20 -11.22
CA GLN A 40 9.97 -15.65 -12.44
C GLN A 40 9.23 -16.81 -13.09
N LYS A 41 8.84 -17.83 -12.32
CA LYS A 41 8.04 -18.95 -12.83
C LYS A 41 6.71 -18.50 -13.44
N ALA A 42 6.03 -17.56 -12.81
CA ALA A 42 4.77 -17.02 -13.33
C ALA A 42 5.01 -16.25 -14.64
N ARG A 43 6.08 -15.45 -14.72
CA ARG A 43 6.52 -14.79 -15.97
C ARG A 43 6.84 -15.78 -17.08
N ASP A 44 7.63 -16.80 -16.79
CA ASP A 44 8.07 -17.80 -17.77
C ASP A 44 6.88 -18.58 -18.35
N ARG A 45 5.87 -18.90 -17.54
CA ARG A 45 4.64 -19.56 -18.01
C ARG A 45 3.85 -18.69 -18.99
N VAL A 46 3.78 -17.38 -18.72
CA VAL A 46 3.10 -16.43 -19.59
C VAL A 46 3.85 -16.28 -20.91
N GLU A 47 5.16 -16.03 -20.85
CA GLU A 47 5.98 -15.73 -22.03
C GLU A 47 6.29 -16.95 -22.89
N SER A 48 6.68 -18.06 -22.26
CA SER A 48 7.18 -19.24 -22.97
C SER A 48 6.13 -20.30 -23.21
N GLN A 49 5.07 -20.33 -22.40
CA GLN A 49 4.06 -21.40 -22.44
C GLN A 49 2.66 -20.87 -22.83
N GLY A 50 2.51 -19.57 -23.04
CA GLY A 50 1.25 -18.95 -23.47
C GLY A 50 0.14 -18.99 -22.43
N TYR A 51 0.49 -19.08 -21.15
CA TYR A 51 -0.51 -19.06 -20.06
C TYR A 51 -1.14 -17.67 -19.95
N ASP A 52 -2.38 -17.63 -19.47
CA ASP A 52 -3.08 -16.38 -19.23
C ASP A 52 -2.36 -15.54 -18.16
N ALA A 53 -1.90 -14.36 -18.58
CA ALA A 53 -1.12 -13.47 -17.73
C ALA A 53 -1.87 -13.07 -16.46
N LYS A 54 -3.17 -12.78 -16.59
CA LYS A 54 -4.00 -12.37 -15.46
C LYS A 54 -4.10 -13.48 -14.43
N ARG A 55 -4.39 -14.72 -14.84
CA ARG A 55 -4.50 -15.88 -13.94
C ARG A 55 -3.18 -16.22 -13.22
N GLU A 56 -2.05 -16.17 -13.92
CA GLU A 56 -0.75 -16.44 -13.29
C GLU A 56 -0.40 -15.35 -12.26
N MET A 57 -0.63 -14.07 -12.59
CA MET A 57 -0.38 -12.97 -11.66
C MET A 57 -1.34 -12.99 -10.47
N GLU A 58 -2.63 -13.29 -10.67
CA GLU A 58 -3.60 -13.46 -9.58
C GLU A 58 -3.22 -14.62 -8.64
N SER A 59 -2.76 -15.74 -9.20
CA SER A 59 -2.33 -16.90 -8.42
C SER A 59 -1.08 -16.58 -7.59
N LEU A 60 -0.12 -15.86 -8.17
CA LEU A 60 1.05 -15.36 -7.47
C LEU A 60 0.67 -14.41 -6.33
N ALA A 61 -0.22 -13.45 -6.62
CA ALA A 61 -0.66 -12.46 -5.64
C ALA A 61 -1.34 -13.12 -4.43
N LYS A 62 -2.31 -14.02 -4.68
CA LYS A 62 -3.02 -14.76 -3.62
C LYS A 62 -2.08 -15.52 -2.71
N ARG A 63 -1.07 -16.19 -3.28
CA ARG A 63 -0.09 -16.97 -2.50
C ARG A 63 0.73 -16.11 -1.54
N TRP A 64 0.99 -14.86 -1.91
CA TRP A 64 1.84 -13.94 -1.15
C TRP A 64 1.06 -12.84 -0.43
N GLY A 65 -0.27 -12.96 -0.34
CA GLY A 65 -1.10 -12.04 0.43
C GLY A 65 -1.40 -10.70 -0.25
N MET A 66 -1.35 -10.66 -1.57
CA MET A 66 -1.56 -9.45 -2.38
C MET A 66 -2.80 -9.56 -3.27
N ILE A 67 -3.34 -8.40 -3.67
CA ILE A 67 -4.29 -8.27 -4.77
C ILE A 67 -3.54 -8.23 -6.10
N PHE A 68 -2.47 -7.43 -6.17
CA PHE A 68 -1.62 -7.31 -7.35
C PHE A 68 -0.15 -7.59 -6.98
N PRO A 69 0.55 -8.48 -7.71
CA PRO A 69 1.96 -8.72 -7.45
C PRO A 69 2.82 -7.59 -8.04
N PHE A 70 3.98 -7.33 -7.44
CA PHE A 70 4.93 -6.32 -7.90
C PHE A 70 6.18 -6.97 -8.52
N ASN A 71 6.88 -6.25 -9.39
CA ASN A 71 8.16 -6.67 -9.94
C ASN A 71 9.23 -6.65 -8.84
N PRO A 72 9.87 -7.78 -8.51
CA PRO A 72 10.86 -7.83 -7.44
C PRO A 72 12.17 -7.06 -7.75
N ASN A 73 12.31 -6.49 -8.95
CA ASN A 73 13.42 -5.61 -9.30
C ASN A 73 13.04 -4.12 -9.23
N ALA A 74 11.75 -3.79 -9.03
CA ALA A 74 11.25 -2.45 -8.83
C ALA A 74 11.12 -2.14 -7.33
N THR A 75 11.29 -0.86 -6.96
CA THR A 75 11.06 -0.38 -5.59
C THR A 75 9.58 -0.15 -5.32
N SER A 76 9.17 -0.07 -4.05
CA SER A 76 7.76 0.23 -3.70
C SER A 76 7.27 1.58 -4.23
N LEU A 77 8.17 2.54 -4.40
CA LEU A 77 7.87 3.84 -5.03
C LEU A 77 7.52 3.74 -6.52
N SER A 78 8.10 2.78 -7.22
CA SER A 78 7.94 2.63 -8.68
C SER A 78 6.89 1.61 -9.08
N ASP A 79 6.63 0.62 -8.21
CA ASP A 79 5.69 -0.47 -8.47
C ASP A 79 5.07 -0.92 -7.13
N PRO A 80 4.15 -0.13 -6.56
CA PRO A 80 3.63 -0.38 -5.23
C PRO A 80 2.76 -1.65 -5.18
N ALA A 81 3.01 -2.48 -4.17
CA ALA A 81 2.18 -3.65 -3.88
C ALA A 81 0.83 -3.21 -3.32
N ILE A 82 -0.26 -3.78 -3.85
CA ILE A 82 -1.58 -3.66 -3.22
C ILE A 82 -1.85 -4.96 -2.48
N TRP A 83 -1.85 -4.87 -1.15
CA TRP A 83 -2.02 -6.01 -0.25
C TRP A 83 -3.48 -6.40 -0.06
N LEU A 84 -3.72 -7.66 0.31
CA LEU A 84 -5.06 -8.08 0.73
C LEU A 84 -5.46 -7.32 2.02
N PRO A 85 -6.65 -6.70 2.06
CA PRO A 85 -7.11 -5.93 3.23
C PRO A 85 -7.16 -6.75 4.51
N THR A 86 -7.36 -8.07 4.40
CA THR A 86 -7.39 -9.00 5.54
C THR A 86 -6.03 -9.21 6.20
N LEU A 87 -4.93 -8.83 5.54
CA LEU A 87 -3.57 -9.02 6.02
C LEU A 87 -2.89 -7.71 6.44
N VAL A 88 -3.53 -6.56 6.19
CA VAL A 88 -2.98 -5.23 6.51
C VAL A 88 -3.88 -4.52 7.51
N SER A 89 -3.37 -4.28 8.71
CA SER A 89 -4.12 -3.62 9.79
C SER A 89 -4.55 -2.18 9.49
N SER A 90 -3.96 -1.53 8.49
CA SER A 90 -4.29 -0.15 8.08
C SER A 90 -5.33 -0.05 6.97
N CYS A 91 -5.76 -1.15 6.34
CA CYS A 91 -6.76 -1.09 5.28
C CYS A 91 -8.19 -1.02 5.84
N VAL A 92 -8.97 -0.05 5.37
CA VAL A 92 -10.40 0.05 5.65
C VAL A 92 -11.15 -0.27 4.36
N ILE A 93 -12.08 -1.23 4.41
CA ILE A 93 -13.01 -1.47 3.31
C ILE A 93 -14.10 -0.41 3.39
N VAL A 94 -14.14 0.49 2.41
CA VAL A 94 -15.24 1.44 2.28
C VAL A 94 -16.44 0.69 1.71
N ALA A 95 -17.51 0.60 2.50
CA ALA A 95 -18.81 0.17 2.04
C ALA A 95 -19.70 1.39 1.80
N GLU A 96 -20.72 1.24 0.95
CA GLU A 96 -21.75 2.26 0.83
C GLU A 96 -22.37 2.53 2.20
N ALA A 97 -22.54 3.80 2.54
CA ALA A 97 -23.14 4.18 3.81
C ALA A 97 -24.59 3.66 3.84
N PRO A 98 -25.00 2.98 4.93
CA PRO A 98 -26.39 2.62 5.12
C PRO A 98 -27.30 3.84 4.91
N PRO A 99 -28.49 3.67 4.31
CA PRO A 99 -29.39 4.79 3.97
C PRO A 99 -29.79 5.63 5.19
N GLU A 100 -29.67 5.09 6.41
CA GLU A 100 -29.89 5.78 7.68
C GLU A 100 -28.85 6.89 7.95
N ILE A 101 -27.63 6.74 7.43
CA ILE A 101 -26.50 7.67 7.61
C ILE A 101 -26.44 8.71 6.46
N SER A 102 -27.00 8.39 5.28
CA SER A 102 -26.88 9.22 4.06
C SER A 102 -27.78 10.47 4.04
N ARG A 103 -28.72 10.62 5.00
CA ARG A 103 -29.54 11.84 5.12
C ARG A 103 -28.81 12.96 5.86
N ASN A 104 -28.29 13.90 5.07
CA ASN A 104 -27.95 15.29 5.38
C ASN A 104 -28.47 15.84 6.73
N ASN A 105 -27.71 15.63 7.81
CA ASN A 105 -27.92 16.31 9.10
C ASN A 105 -26.76 17.24 9.48
N PHE A 106 -25.97 17.69 8.50
CA PHE A 106 -25.09 18.84 8.69
C PHE A 106 -25.83 20.16 8.45
N THR A 107 -26.95 20.37 9.16
CA THR A 107 -27.52 21.71 9.35
C THR A 107 -26.78 22.40 10.49
N HIS A 108 -25.55 22.85 10.21
CA HIS A 108 -24.92 23.82 11.11
C HIS A 108 -25.74 25.11 11.05
N ALA A 109 -26.44 25.39 12.15
CA ALA A 109 -27.07 26.67 12.40
C ALA A 109 -26.06 27.79 12.14
N ARG A 110 -26.31 28.63 11.12
CA ARG A 110 -25.66 29.93 11.00
C ARG A 110 -26.01 30.71 12.26
N LYS A 111 -25.09 30.79 13.23
CA LYS A 111 -25.16 31.84 14.25
C LYS A 111 -25.04 33.17 13.51
N SER A 112 -26.14 33.91 13.47
CA SER A 112 -26.21 35.28 13.00
C SER A 112 -25.19 36.12 13.77
N GLY A 113 -24.48 36.97 13.03
CA GLY A 113 -23.45 37.83 13.57
C GLY A 113 -23.98 38.79 14.63
N SER A 114 -23.22 38.92 15.71
CA SER A 114 -23.35 40.02 16.66
C SER A 114 -21.96 40.55 17.02
N HIS A 115 -21.64 41.67 16.37
CA HIS A 115 -20.84 42.80 16.88
C HIS A 115 -19.48 42.49 17.55
N CYS A 116 -18.39 42.62 16.78
CA CYS A 116 -17.11 43.06 17.33
C CYS A 116 -16.98 44.58 17.17
N ARG A 117 -17.04 45.32 18.29
CA ARG A 117 -16.54 46.70 18.36
C ARG A 117 -15.00 46.69 18.32
N PRO A 118 -14.34 47.66 17.66
CA PRO A 118 -12.90 47.80 17.75
C PRO A 118 -12.49 48.31 19.15
N LEU A 119 -11.45 47.70 19.70
CA LEU A 119 -10.70 48.22 20.83
C LEU A 119 -9.79 49.37 20.34
N ARG A 120 -9.61 50.34 21.24
CA ARG A 120 -8.98 51.66 21.10
C ARG A 120 -7.67 51.72 20.33
#